data_AF-A0A328NY58-F1
#
_entry.id   AF-A0A328NY58-F1
#
_cell.length_a   1.000
_cell.length_b   1.000
_cell.length_c   1.000
_cell.angle_alpha   90.00
_cell.angle_beta   90.00
_cell.angle_gamma   90.00
#
_symmetry.space_group_name_H-M   'P 1'
#
loop_
_entity.id
_entity.type
_entity.pdbx_description
1 polymer ?
#
loop_
_entity_poly.entity_id
_entity_poly.type
_entity_poly.pdbx_seq_one_letter_code
_entity_poly.pdbx_strand_id
1 'polypeptide(L)'
;MTMNDSDVRGILHRATDDLVSPPGLLAEVRRGGRRRMVRRRALLAAVCAAVVAVPVAGVLDLPGNAGDTPVASPLLDQPTRGDLAADEGYLRQVRQVWQRRITEVGDRTRGEPHVVWAGGTPAGPAAYVAHATAHGTTVGFVEPTAGGPRVRTLTQATDSETDGLEQAVLLGPQRDVLLVLDFGQPVQFSPQLRYKPDGKVERTFEPVAFQDGAAVLSVWPQRTKLTVALSRTPVERQNVIHIDGTSEIYFPDNKDRPAPPLLRHTLPGAEQVWGTDPAAKEVNAPAEALAEYIDPVGAHTHNGSPLLWVYGATPDGRRLLVETVQYDDDPSRVIALLAHKYLPFEAVASTTADWSAPLPVRLRLPDDQGVLVAAEGSALSYRIGDGQWQDAGRNAALLPATATDVRVTDATGTTTDVPIAS
;
A
#
# COMPACT_ATOMS: atom_id res chain seq x y z
N MET A 1 22.42 10.02 -37.18
CA MET A 1 23.68 9.31 -36.95
C MET A 1 23.34 8.07 -36.15
N THR A 2 23.25 6.90 -36.80
CA THR A 2 22.80 5.65 -36.18
C THR A 2 24.02 4.92 -35.61
N MET A 3 24.14 4.93 -34.28
CA MET A 3 25.16 4.22 -33.52
C MET A 3 24.83 2.73 -33.54
N ASN A 4 25.76 1.89 -34.00
CA ASN A 4 25.50 0.46 -34.14
C ASN A 4 25.88 -0.30 -32.85
N ASP A 5 25.50 -1.57 -32.76
CA ASP A 5 25.70 -2.40 -31.56
C ASP A 5 27.19 -2.59 -31.18
N SER A 6 28.08 -2.55 -32.18
CA SER A 6 29.55 -2.53 -31.98
C SER A 6 30.04 -1.27 -31.28
N ASP A 7 29.42 -0.12 -31.53
CA ASP A 7 29.78 1.15 -30.87
C ASP A 7 29.38 1.14 -29.40
N VAL A 8 28.21 0.59 -29.07
CA VAL A 8 27.72 0.40 -27.70
C VAL A 8 28.65 -0.54 -26.92
N ARG A 9 29.02 -1.67 -27.54
CA ARG A 9 29.92 -2.65 -26.92
C ARG A 9 31.32 -2.09 -26.70
N GLY A 10 31.81 -1.27 -27.63
CA GLY A 10 33.09 -0.57 -27.52
C GLY A 10 33.10 0.48 -26.41
N ILE A 11 32.00 1.21 -26.21
CA ILE A 11 31.85 2.18 -25.12
C ILE A 11 31.77 1.48 -23.77
N LEU A 12 31.02 0.38 -23.66
CA LEU A 12 30.89 -0.38 -22.42
C LEU A 12 32.21 -1.03 -22.01
N HIS A 13 32.96 -1.62 -22.94
CA HIS A 13 34.28 -2.16 -22.63
C HIS A 13 35.22 -1.08 -22.08
N ARG A 14 35.27 0.07 -22.76
CA ARG A 14 36.12 1.20 -22.37
C ARG A 14 35.73 1.82 -21.02
N ALA A 15 34.46 1.71 -20.61
CA ALA A 15 33.97 2.16 -19.31
C ALA A 15 34.29 1.18 -18.16
N THR A 16 34.61 -0.08 -18.47
CA THR A 16 34.88 -1.14 -17.49
C THR A 16 36.33 -1.59 -17.42
N ASP A 17 37.18 -1.20 -18.38
CA ASP A 17 38.60 -1.59 -18.43
C ASP A 17 39.40 -1.12 -17.20
N ASP A 18 38.95 -0.06 -16.52
CA ASP A 18 39.60 0.48 -15.32
C ASP A 18 39.09 -0.13 -14.01
N LEU A 19 38.09 -1.04 -14.06
CA LEU A 19 37.54 -1.69 -12.87
C LEU A 19 38.42 -2.87 -12.44
N VAL A 20 39.53 -2.54 -11.79
CA VAL A 20 40.35 -3.52 -11.07
C VAL A 20 39.62 -3.92 -9.79
N SER A 21 39.11 -5.15 -9.75
CA SER A 21 38.54 -5.72 -8.52
C SER A 21 39.62 -5.75 -7.43
N PRO A 22 39.37 -5.19 -6.23
CA PRO A 22 40.34 -5.21 -5.14
C PRO A 22 40.73 -6.64 -4.78
N PRO A 23 42.03 -6.97 -4.67
CA PRO A 23 42.47 -8.30 -4.29
C PRO A 23 41.99 -8.59 -2.86
N GLY A 24 40.96 -9.44 -2.75
CA GLY A 24 40.36 -9.82 -1.47
C GLY A 24 38.86 -9.57 -1.35
N LEU A 25 38.21 -8.89 -2.29
CA LEU A 25 36.77 -8.59 -2.24
C LEU A 25 35.91 -9.85 -1.96
N LEU A 26 36.18 -10.95 -2.68
CA LEU A 26 35.47 -12.21 -2.45
C LEU A 26 35.77 -12.85 -1.09
N ALA A 27 36.98 -12.66 -0.55
CA ALA A 27 37.35 -13.16 0.76
C ALA A 27 36.71 -12.34 1.88
N GLU A 28 36.61 -11.02 1.72
CA GLU A 28 35.96 -10.10 2.66
C GLU A 28 34.44 -10.27 2.67
N VAL A 29 33.82 -10.45 1.50
CA VAL A 29 32.39 -10.76 1.38
C VAL A 29 32.08 -12.11 2.05
N ARG A 30 32.90 -13.14 1.83
CA ARG A 30 32.74 -14.44 2.53
C ARG A 30 32.96 -14.33 4.04
N ARG A 31 33.91 -13.50 4.49
CA ARG A 31 34.19 -13.27 5.92
C ARG A 31 33.06 -12.47 6.61
N GLY A 32 32.46 -11.50 5.92
CA GLY A 32 31.28 -10.76 6.36
C GLY A 32 30.04 -11.66 6.46
N GLY A 33 29.82 -12.53 5.47
CA GLY A 33 28.75 -13.53 5.48
C GLY A 33 28.86 -14.52 6.63
N ARG A 34 30.06 -15.06 6.91
CA ARG A 34 30.29 -15.95 8.06
C ARG A 34 30.07 -15.26 9.40
N ARG A 35 30.48 -14.00 9.57
CA ARG A 35 30.25 -13.25 10.83
C ARG A 35 28.76 -13.02 11.11
N ARG A 36 27.94 -12.75 10.09
CA ARG A 36 26.47 -12.62 10.26
C ARG A 36 25.82 -13.94 10.64
N MET A 37 26.24 -15.06 10.04
CA MET A 37 25.69 -16.37 10.41
C MET A 37 26.08 -16.79 11.83
N VAL A 38 27.32 -16.52 12.27
CA VAL A 38 27.75 -16.85 13.64
C VAL A 38 27.02 -16.02 14.69
N ARG A 39 26.78 -14.71 14.43
CA ARG A 39 25.97 -13.87 15.33
C ARG A 39 24.50 -14.30 15.40
N ARG A 40 23.89 -14.71 14.27
CA ARG A 40 22.53 -15.27 14.27
C ARG A 40 22.44 -16.59 15.04
N ARG A 41 23.45 -17.46 14.93
CA ARG A 41 23.48 -18.75 15.65
C ARG A 41 23.77 -18.59 17.14
N ALA A 42 24.55 -17.59 17.56
CA ALA A 42 24.79 -17.31 18.98
C ALA A 42 23.54 -16.78 19.71
N LEU A 43 22.69 -16.00 19.04
CA LEU A 43 21.41 -15.53 19.59
C LEU A 43 20.37 -16.65 19.74
N LEU A 44 20.34 -17.62 18.81
CA LEU A 44 19.47 -18.79 18.90
C LEU A 44 19.93 -19.81 19.96
N ALA A 45 21.23 -19.93 20.20
CA ALA A 45 21.75 -20.84 21.23
C ALA A 45 21.52 -20.32 22.67
N ALA A 46 21.39 -19.01 22.87
CA ALA A 46 21.13 -18.42 24.19
C ALA A 46 19.68 -18.59 24.67
N VAL A 47 18.73 -18.81 23.76
CA VAL A 47 17.30 -19.01 24.09
C VAL A 47 16.94 -20.48 24.35
N CYS A 48 17.77 -21.44 23.92
CA CYS A 48 17.50 -22.88 24.09
C CYS A 48 18.14 -23.54 25.33
N ALA A 49 18.78 -22.78 26.23
CA ALA A 49 19.40 -23.34 27.44
C ALA A 49 18.44 -23.49 28.65
N ALA A 50 17.14 -23.26 28.46
CA ALA A 50 16.13 -23.31 29.52
C ALA A 50 14.94 -24.23 29.19
N VAL A 51 15.19 -25.45 28.70
CA VAL A 51 14.21 -26.55 28.81
C VAL A 51 14.94 -27.83 29.21
N VAL A 52 14.69 -28.23 30.45
CA VAL A 52 15.22 -29.43 31.07
C VAL A 52 14.45 -30.67 30.57
N ALA A 53 15.22 -31.59 29.98
CA ALA A 53 15.11 -33.05 29.99
C ALA A 53 13.74 -33.75 30.02
N VAL A 54 13.40 -34.43 28.92
CA VAL A 54 12.76 -35.76 28.93
C VAL A 54 13.40 -36.62 27.82
N PRO A 55 13.91 -37.83 28.10
CA PRO A 55 14.43 -38.73 27.07
C PRO A 55 13.30 -39.65 26.58
N VAL A 56 13.00 -39.64 25.28
CA VAL A 56 12.30 -40.75 24.62
C VAL A 56 13.16 -41.23 23.46
N ALA A 57 13.37 -42.54 23.47
CA ALA A 57 14.23 -43.32 22.62
C ALA A 57 13.89 -43.17 21.13
N GLY A 58 14.93 -43.27 20.30
CA GLY A 58 14.87 -43.04 18.87
C GLY A 58 14.20 -44.14 18.05
N VAL A 59 13.78 -43.71 16.85
CA VAL A 59 13.70 -44.54 15.66
C VAL A 59 14.42 -43.74 14.56
N LEU A 60 15.52 -44.29 14.07
CA LEU A 60 16.19 -43.83 12.85
C LEU A 60 15.39 -44.38 11.67
N ASP A 61 14.78 -43.50 10.88
CA ASP A 61 14.21 -43.86 9.58
C ASP A 61 15.09 -43.30 8.45
N LEU A 62 15.44 -44.19 7.52
CA LEU A 62 16.33 -43.95 6.38
C LEU A 62 15.57 -43.22 5.25
N PRO A 63 16.26 -42.42 4.40
CA PRO A 63 15.59 -41.59 3.41
C PRO A 63 15.21 -42.42 2.18
N GLY A 64 13.90 -42.60 1.96
CA GLY A 64 13.38 -43.25 0.75
C GLY A 64 11.97 -42.76 0.45
N ASN A 65 11.81 -42.10 -0.70
CA ASN A 65 10.61 -41.44 -1.24
C ASN A 65 10.17 -40.14 -0.57
N ALA A 66 10.72 -39.02 -1.07
CA ALA A 66 10.13 -37.70 -0.90
C ALA A 66 8.83 -37.61 -1.70
N GLY A 67 7.75 -38.16 -1.14
CA GLY A 67 6.43 -37.57 -1.30
C GLY A 67 6.32 -36.50 -0.22
N ASP A 68 6.06 -35.26 -0.63
CA ASP A 68 5.93 -34.10 0.27
C ASP A 68 5.04 -34.47 1.47
N THR A 69 5.65 -34.56 2.65
CA THR A 69 4.89 -34.62 3.90
C THR A 69 4.18 -33.26 4.01
N PRO A 70 2.84 -33.19 3.92
CA PRO A 70 2.15 -31.92 4.07
C PRO A 70 2.41 -31.46 5.50
N VAL A 71 3.05 -30.31 5.67
CA VAL A 71 3.18 -29.69 6.98
C VAL A 71 1.76 -29.36 7.41
N ALA A 72 1.23 -30.08 8.40
CA ALA A 72 -0.08 -29.80 8.96
C ALA A 72 -0.09 -28.34 9.43
N SER A 73 -0.92 -27.52 8.80
CA SER A 73 -1.09 -26.13 9.21
C SER A 73 -1.58 -26.13 10.67
N PRO A 74 -0.94 -25.39 11.60
CA PRO A 74 -1.40 -25.29 12.98
C PRO A 74 -2.88 -24.92 13.14
N LEU A 75 -3.50 -24.38 12.09
CA LEU A 75 -4.93 -24.08 12.01
C LEU A 75 -5.84 -25.32 11.98
N LEU A 76 -5.36 -26.47 11.50
CA LEU A 76 -6.19 -27.67 11.33
C LEU A 76 -6.22 -28.56 12.58
N ASP A 77 -5.21 -28.45 13.44
CA ASP A 77 -5.01 -29.35 14.59
C ASP A 77 -5.42 -28.73 15.93
N GLN A 78 -5.74 -27.44 15.96
CA GLN A 78 -6.15 -26.74 17.18
C GLN A 78 -7.65 -26.92 17.45
N PRO A 79 -8.09 -26.85 18.72
CA PRO A 79 -9.52 -26.83 19.02
C PRO A 79 -10.16 -25.55 18.49
N THR A 80 -11.43 -25.65 18.06
CA THR A 80 -12.25 -24.49 17.72
C THR A 80 -12.30 -23.51 18.90
N ARG A 81 -12.06 -22.23 18.62
CA ARG A 81 -12.12 -21.16 19.62
C ARG A 81 -13.37 -20.28 19.44
N GLY A 82 -13.61 -19.38 20.40
CA GLY A 82 -14.76 -18.47 20.43
C GLY A 82 -15.95 -18.99 21.24
N ASP A 83 -16.92 -18.12 21.51
CA ASP A 83 -18.08 -18.41 22.36
C ASP A 83 -19.11 -19.35 21.72
N LEU A 84 -19.04 -19.54 20.39
CA LEU A 84 -19.84 -20.54 19.66
C LEU A 84 -19.06 -21.82 19.36
N ALA A 85 -17.87 -22.02 19.94
CA ALA A 85 -17.04 -23.20 19.70
C ALA A 85 -17.68 -24.53 20.10
N ALA A 86 -18.67 -24.51 21.00
CA ALA A 86 -19.41 -25.70 21.43
C ALA A 86 -20.82 -25.80 20.81
N ASP A 87 -21.23 -24.85 19.95
CA ASP A 87 -22.53 -24.88 19.28
C ASP A 87 -22.49 -25.80 18.06
N GLU A 88 -22.70 -27.10 18.29
CA GLU A 88 -22.72 -28.10 17.22
C GLU A 88 -23.77 -27.85 16.14
N GLY A 89 -24.85 -27.13 16.46
CA GLY A 89 -25.86 -26.73 15.48
C GLY A 89 -25.28 -25.73 14.48
N TYR A 90 -24.68 -24.66 15.00
CA TYR A 90 -24.02 -23.63 14.21
C TYR A 90 -22.81 -24.16 13.45
N LEU A 91 -21.92 -24.93 14.11
CA LEU A 91 -20.74 -25.49 13.46
C LEU A 91 -21.12 -26.43 12.29
N ARG A 92 -22.19 -27.21 12.42
CA ARG A 92 -22.71 -28.02 11.31
C ARG A 92 -23.19 -27.16 10.15
N GLN A 93 -23.88 -26.06 10.43
CA GLN A 93 -24.33 -25.11 9.41
C GLN A 93 -23.14 -24.47 8.67
N VAL A 94 -22.11 -24.04 9.41
CA VAL A 94 -20.86 -23.47 8.86
C VAL A 94 -20.20 -24.49 7.92
N ARG A 95 -20.00 -25.74 8.37
CA ARG A 95 -19.39 -26.80 7.55
C ARG A 95 -20.20 -27.09 6.28
N GLN A 96 -21.53 -27.12 6.36
CA GLN A 96 -22.39 -27.35 5.19
C GLN A 96 -22.28 -26.23 4.15
N VAL A 97 -22.28 -24.97 4.59
CA VAL A 97 -22.13 -23.81 3.69
C VAL A 97 -20.74 -23.81 3.05
N TRP A 98 -19.71 -24.13 3.84
CA TRP A 98 -18.34 -24.25 3.36
C TRP A 98 -18.18 -25.35 2.30
N GLN A 99 -18.65 -26.57 2.58
CA GLN A 99 -18.58 -27.70 1.64
C GLN A 99 -19.28 -27.39 0.32
N ARG A 100 -20.45 -26.72 0.37
CA ARG A 100 -21.16 -26.27 -0.83
C ARG A 100 -20.28 -25.33 -1.65
N ARG A 101 -19.70 -24.31 -1.02
CA ARG A 101 -18.84 -23.34 -1.70
C ARG A 101 -17.60 -23.97 -2.32
N ILE A 102 -16.93 -24.85 -1.58
CA ILE A 102 -15.74 -25.57 -2.06
C ILE A 102 -16.08 -26.44 -3.28
N THR A 103 -17.24 -27.11 -3.25
CA THR A 103 -17.73 -27.89 -4.39
C THR A 103 -17.99 -27.02 -5.62
N GLU A 104 -18.59 -25.85 -5.44
CA GLU A 104 -18.85 -24.89 -6.53
C GLU A 104 -17.57 -24.41 -7.23
N VAL A 105 -16.49 -24.18 -6.48
CA VAL A 105 -15.19 -23.76 -7.05
C VAL A 105 -14.35 -24.93 -7.57
N GLY A 106 -14.79 -26.17 -7.36
CA GLY A 106 -14.16 -27.37 -7.91
C GLY A 106 -12.81 -27.74 -7.28
N ASP A 107 -12.52 -27.25 -6.07
CA ASP A 107 -11.27 -27.60 -5.38
C ASP A 107 -11.35 -29.03 -4.79
N ARG A 108 -10.25 -29.78 -4.88
CA ARG A 108 -10.18 -31.17 -4.39
C ARG A 108 -9.80 -31.15 -2.91
N THR A 109 -10.73 -31.53 -2.05
CA THR A 109 -10.55 -31.50 -0.60
C THR A 109 -9.83 -32.73 -0.06
N ARG A 110 -9.23 -32.58 1.12
CA ARG A 110 -8.64 -33.66 1.92
C ARG A 110 -9.22 -33.58 3.33
N GLY A 111 -10.07 -34.56 3.67
CA GLY A 111 -10.70 -34.61 4.99
C GLY A 111 -11.91 -33.68 5.12
N GLU A 112 -12.28 -33.40 6.37
CA GLU A 112 -13.39 -32.51 6.73
C GLU A 112 -12.89 -31.09 6.99
N PRO A 113 -13.69 -30.04 6.71
CA PRO A 113 -13.34 -28.68 7.06
C PRO A 113 -13.31 -28.48 8.58
N HIS A 114 -12.26 -27.82 9.05
CA HIS A 114 -12.07 -27.46 10.44
C HIS A 114 -12.53 -26.02 10.68
N VAL A 115 -13.40 -25.81 11.66
CA VAL A 115 -13.79 -24.45 12.10
C VAL A 115 -12.77 -24.01 13.14
N VAL A 116 -11.90 -23.06 12.77
CA VAL A 116 -10.81 -22.56 13.63
C VAL A 116 -11.36 -21.68 14.74
N TRP A 117 -12.31 -20.82 14.39
CA TRP A 117 -12.97 -19.88 15.31
C TRP A 117 -14.45 -19.75 14.95
N ALA A 118 -15.31 -19.67 15.95
CA ALA A 118 -16.73 -19.40 15.79
C ALA A 118 -17.23 -18.55 16.96
N GLY A 119 -17.90 -17.43 16.67
CA GLY A 119 -18.40 -16.58 17.73
C GLY A 119 -19.50 -15.58 17.35
N GLY A 120 -20.11 -15.01 18.38
CA GLY A 120 -21.10 -13.95 18.26
C GLY A 120 -20.45 -12.61 17.90
N THR A 121 -21.05 -11.87 16.99
CA THR A 121 -20.66 -10.48 16.70
C THR A 121 -21.91 -9.59 16.67
N PRO A 122 -21.77 -8.25 16.78
CA PRO A 122 -22.92 -7.35 16.60
C PRO A 122 -23.61 -7.47 15.23
N ALA A 123 -22.92 -7.99 14.21
CA ALA A 123 -23.48 -8.28 12.89
C ALA A 123 -24.17 -9.66 12.79
N GLY A 124 -24.05 -10.49 13.83
CA GLY A 124 -24.53 -11.89 13.88
C GLY A 124 -23.40 -12.91 14.04
N PRO A 125 -23.72 -14.21 14.11
CA PRO A 125 -22.73 -15.28 14.23
C PRO A 125 -21.78 -15.34 13.04
N ALA A 126 -20.47 -15.38 13.30
CA ALA A 126 -19.44 -15.52 12.28
C ALA A 126 -18.47 -16.67 12.62
N ALA A 127 -17.79 -17.18 11.61
CA ALA A 127 -16.78 -18.22 11.79
C ALA A 127 -15.60 -18.05 10.82
N TYR A 128 -14.47 -18.66 11.16
CA TYR A 128 -13.32 -18.82 10.28
C TYR A 128 -13.03 -20.30 10.09
N VAL A 129 -12.87 -20.71 8.83
CA VAL A 129 -12.74 -22.12 8.46
C VAL A 129 -11.42 -22.34 7.75
N ALA A 130 -10.77 -23.46 8.05
CA ALA A 130 -9.62 -23.98 7.35
C ALA A 130 -9.93 -25.37 6.81
N HIS A 131 -9.49 -25.67 5.59
CA HIS A 131 -9.74 -26.95 4.94
C HIS A 131 -8.53 -27.36 4.13
N ALA A 132 -7.96 -28.53 4.43
CA ALA A 132 -6.91 -29.10 3.61
C ALA A 132 -7.45 -29.42 2.21
N THR A 133 -6.69 -29.07 1.18
CA THR A 133 -7.00 -29.33 -0.22
C THR A 133 -5.80 -29.97 -0.92
N ALA A 134 -5.96 -30.31 -2.19
CA ALA A 134 -4.87 -30.83 -3.01
C ALA A 134 -3.72 -29.83 -3.17
N HIS A 135 -4.01 -28.54 -2.99
CA HIS A 135 -3.10 -27.41 -3.25
C HIS A 135 -2.57 -26.74 -1.97
N GLY A 136 -2.85 -27.30 -0.78
CA GLY A 136 -2.41 -26.74 0.51
C GLY A 136 -3.56 -26.67 1.49
N THR A 137 -3.73 -25.51 2.14
CA THR A 137 -4.87 -25.25 3.03
C THR A 137 -5.69 -24.08 2.50
N THR A 138 -6.97 -24.30 2.22
CA THR A 138 -7.90 -23.22 1.87
C THR A 138 -8.55 -22.68 3.15
N VAL A 139 -8.53 -21.36 3.34
CA VAL A 139 -9.11 -20.67 4.49
C VAL A 139 -10.12 -19.61 4.05
N GLY A 140 -11.01 -19.20 4.96
CA GLY A 140 -11.95 -18.12 4.68
C GLY A 140 -12.94 -17.87 5.82
N PHE A 141 -13.55 -16.68 5.78
CA PHE A 141 -14.60 -16.29 6.70
C PHE A 141 -15.99 -16.75 6.23
N VAL A 142 -16.79 -17.16 7.21
CA VAL A 142 -18.23 -17.41 7.06
C VAL A 142 -18.96 -16.29 7.80
N GLU A 143 -19.64 -15.43 7.04
CA GLU A 143 -20.31 -14.24 7.55
C GLU A 143 -21.82 -14.46 7.73
N PRO A 144 -22.46 -13.73 8.66
CA PRO A 144 -23.91 -13.69 8.76
C PRO A 144 -24.50 -12.87 7.60
N THR A 145 -25.52 -13.41 6.91
CA THR A 145 -26.32 -12.67 5.93
C THR A 145 -27.81 -12.85 6.18
N ALA A 146 -28.65 -11.99 5.58
CA ALA A 146 -30.11 -12.12 5.68
C ALA A 146 -30.65 -13.46 5.14
N GLY A 147 -29.95 -14.09 4.20
CA GLY A 147 -30.28 -15.42 3.64
C GLY A 147 -29.66 -16.60 4.39
N GLY A 148 -29.02 -16.35 5.54
CA GLY A 148 -28.22 -17.34 6.28
C GLY A 148 -26.71 -17.14 6.09
N PRO A 149 -25.87 -17.96 6.75
CA PRO A 149 -24.43 -17.83 6.66
C PRO A 149 -23.92 -18.07 5.24
N ARG A 150 -22.88 -17.34 4.85
CA ARG A 150 -22.25 -17.44 3.52
C ARG A 150 -20.73 -17.40 3.66
N VAL A 151 -20.01 -18.14 2.82
CA VAL A 151 -18.56 -17.97 2.66
C VAL A 151 -18.27 -16.72 1.80
N ARG A 152 -17.41 -15.83 2.27
CA ARG A 152 -16.93 -14.67 1.48
C ARG A 152 -15.86 -15.11 0.48
N THR A 153 -14.59 -14.86 0.80
CA THR A 153 -13.45 -15.20 -0.03
C THR A 153 -12.86 -16.53 0.42
N LEU A 154 -12.44 -17.33 -0.56
CA LEU A 154 -11.63 -18.51 -0.32
C LEU A 154 -10.19 -18.17 -0.69
N THR A 155 -9.30 -18.25 0.29
CA THR A 155 -7.89 -17.91 0.13
C THR A 155 -7.06 -19.19 0.31
N GLN A 156 -6.23 -19.50 -0.68
CA GLN A 156 -5.28 -20.62 -0.58
C GLN A 156 -4.04 -20.17 0.21
N ALA A 157 -3.80 -20.81 1.34
CA ALA A 157 -2.57 -20.69 2.10
C ALA A 157 -1.52 -21.65 1.51
N THR A 158 -0.35 -21.13 1.17
CA THR A 158 0.81 -21.93 0.79
C THR A 158 1.75 -22.13 1.99
N ASP A 159 2.47 -23.24 2.00
CA ASP A 159 3.05 -23.89 3.19
C ASP A 159 4.14 -23.13 3.96
N SER A 160 4.53 -21.91 3.56
CA SER A 160 5.71 -21.25 4.15
C SER A 160 5.44 -20.05 5.05
N GLU A 161 4.38 -19.26 4.89
CA GLU A 161 4.14 -18.07 5.72
C GLU A 161 2.64 -17.77 5.86
N THR A 162 2.18 -17.36 7.06
CA THR A 162 0.83 -16.78 7.27
C THR A 162 0.70 -15.38 6.66
N ASP A 163 1.78 -14.89 6.05
CA ASP A 163 1.87 -13.58 5.41
C ASP A 163 1.09 -13.63 4.10
N GLY A 164 -0.10 -13.02 4.11
CA GLY A 164 -1.06 -13.09 3.01
C GLY A 164 -2.35 -13.82 3.35
N LEU A 165 -2.46 -14.47 4.52
CA LEU A 165 -3.77 -14.91 5.01
C LEU A 165 -4.59 -13.69 5.42
N GLU A 166 -5.85 -13.67 5.00
CA GLU A 166 -6.83 -12.74 5.52
C GLU A 166 -7.10 -13.11 7.00
N GLN A 167 -6.53 -12.31 7.91
CA GLN A 167 -6.67 -12.51 9.36
C GLN A 167 -7.78 -11.63 9.94
N ALA A 168 -8.41 -10.79 9.11
CA ALA A 168 -9.49 -9.92 9.54
C ALA A 168 -10.58 -9.82 8.47
N VAL A 169 -11.79 -9.46 8.88
CA VAL A 169 -12.94 -9.23 7.98
C VAL A 169 -13.84 -8.13 8.52
N LEU A 170 -14.44 -7.36 7.61
CA LEU A 170 -15.50 -6.42 7.94
C LEU A 170 -16.87 -7.06 7.71
N LEU A 171 -17.69 -7.08 8.75
CA LEU A 171 -19.00 -7.74 8.82
C LEU A 171 -20.13 -6.71 8.87
N GLY A 172 -21.34 -7.18 8.55
CA GLY A 172 -22.57 -6.39 8.61
C GLY A 172 -22.84 -5.58 7.34
N PRO A 173 -24.09 -5.13 7.15
CA PRO A 173 -24.51 -4.43 5.91
C PRO A 173 -23.80 -3.09 5.71
N GLN A 174 -23.32 -2.46 6.80
CA GLN A 174 -22.55 -1.21 6.75
C GLN A 174 -21.04 -1.45 6.86
N ARG A 175 -20.59 -2.70 6.99
CA ARG A 175 -19.18 -3.04 7.23
C ARG A 175 -18.60 -2.29 8.43
N ASP A 176 -19.38 -2.24 9.51
CA ASP A 176 -19.14 -1.49 10.75
C ASP A 176 -18.70 -2.37 11.92
N VAL A 177 -18.48 -3.67 11.67
CA VAL A 177 -17.93 -4.63 12.63
C VAL A 177 -16.65 -5.23 12.05
N LEU A 178 -15.51 -4.97 12.69
CA LEU A 178 -14.23 -5.55 12.32
C LEU A 178 -13.92 -6.75 13.21
N LEU A 179 -13.87 -7.94 12.62
CA LEU A 179 -13.40 -9.16 13.26
C LEU A 179 -11.92 -9.36 12.93
N VAL A 180 -11.07 -9.58 13.93
CA VAL A 180 -9.63 -9.83 13.80
C VAL A 180 -9.29 -11.11 14.53
N LEU A 181 -8.62 -12.05 13.87
CA LEU A 181 -8.21 -13.33 14.44
C LEU A 181 -6.88 -13.23 15.16
N ASP A 182 -6.74 -13.95 16.27
CA ASP A 182 -5.50 -14.04 17.04
C ASP A 182 -4.59 -15.16 16.51
N PHE A 183 -3.54 -14.76 15.80
CA PHE A 183 -2.47 -15.64 15.31
C PHE A 183 -1.25 -15.69 16.25
N GLY A 184 -1.39 -15.20 17.49
CA GLY A 184 -0.32 -15.21 18.50
C GLY A 184 0.71 -14.09 18.33
N GLN A 185 0.42 -13.07 17.51
CA GLN A 185 1.28 -11.91 17.33
C GLN A 185 0.58 -10.62 17.75
N PRO A 186 1.29 -9.65 18.38
CA PRO A 186 0.70 -8.36 18.73
C PRO A 186 0.21 -7.61 17.50
N VAL A 187 -1.08 -7.29 17.50
CA VAL A 187 -1.73 -6.50 16.44
C VAL A 187 -2.04 -5.10 16.95
N GLN A 188 -1.80 -4.12 16.10
CA GLN A 188 -2.23 -2.75 16.27
C GLN A 188 -3.32 -2.40 15.26
N PHE A 189 -4.30 -1.63 15.73
CA PHE A 189 -5.44 -1.19 14.97
C PHE A 189 -5.47 0.33 14.91
N SER A 190 -5.79 0.88 13.74
CA SER A 190 -6.07 2.29 13.55
C SER A 190 -7.51 2.44 13.03
N PRO A 191 -8.40 3.15 13.76
CA PRO A 191 -9.80 3.27 13.35
C PRO A 191 -10.02 4.22 12.19
N GLN A 192 -9.10 5.17 11.97
CA GLN A 192 -9.27 6.26 11.03
C GLN A 192 -7.95 6.62 10.36
N LEU A 193 -8.06 7.02 9.09
CA LEU A 193 -7.04 7.76 8.37
C LEU A 193 -7.37 9.25 8.44
N ARG A 194 -6.44 10.06 8.91
CA ARG A 194 -6.57 11.53 8.95
C ARG A 194 -5.41 12.17 8.21
N TYR A 195 -5.59 13.43 7.88
CA TYR A 195 -4.55 14.25 7.30
C TYR A 195 -4.34 15.50 8.14
N LYS A 196 -3.07 15.89 8.30
CA LYS A 196 -2.69 17.17 8.86
C LYS A 196 -3.01 18.30 7.85
N PRO A 197 -3.03 19.58 8.27
CA PRO A 197 -3.26 20.70 7.36
C PRO A 197 -2.26 20.77 6.20
N ASP A 198 -1.05 20.24 6.40
CA ASP A 198 -0.02 20.08 5.36
C ASP A 198 -0.18 18.77 4.56
N GLY A 199 -1.35 18.13 4.59
CA GLY A 199 -1.64 16.93 3.80
C GLY A 199 -0.90 15.65 4.23
N LYS A 200 -0.04 15.71 5.25
CA LYS A 200 0.64 14.52 5.77
C LYS A 200 -0.35 13.55 6.40
N VAL A 201 -0.11 12.26 6.19
CA VAL A 201 -0.91 11.18 6.76
C VAL A 201 -0.71 11.13 8.28
N GLU A 202 -1.82 10.99 8.99
CA GLU A 202 -1.86 10.79 10.43
C GLU A 202 -2.74 9.58 10.76
N ARG A 203 -2.15 8.63 11.47
CA ARG A 203 -2.85 7.48 12.05
C ARG A 203 -2.49 7.37 13.52
N THR A 204 -3.47 7.07 14.34
CA THR A 204 -3.25 6.62 15.72
C THR A 204 -3.49 5.13 15.77
N PHE A 205 -2.55 4.41 16.38
CA PHE A 205 -2.61 2.96 16.54
C PHE A 205 -2.80 2.60 18.01
N GLU A 206 -3.69 1.66 18.27
CA GLU A 206 -3.93 1.08 19.58
C GLU A 206 -3.76 -0.45 19.53
N PRO A 207 -3.25 -1.08 20.61
CA PRO A 207 -3.17 -2.54 20.67
C PRO A 207 -4.55 -3.18 20.60
N VAL A 208 -4.67 -4.23 19.80
CA VAL A 208 -5.89 -5.04 19.74
C VAL A 208 -5.91 -6.02 20.92
N ALA A 209 -7.00 -6.00 21.69
CA ALA A 209 -7.23 -6.94 22.77
C ALA A 209 -8.01 -8.15 22.25
N PHE A 210 -7.36 -9.32 22.26
CA PHE A 210 -7.97 -10.57 21.85
C PHE A 210 -8.63 -11.28 23.03
N GLN A 211 -9.79 -11.87 22.77
CA GLN A 211 -10.52 -12.74 23.69
C GLN A 211 -10.94 -14.00 22.94
N ASP A 212 -10.65 -15.17 23.52
CA ASP A 212 -11.04 -16.48 22.95
C ASP A 212 -10.62 -16.65 21.48
N GLY A 213 -9.44 -16.15 21.13
CA GLY A 213 -8.84 -16.31 19.80
C GLY A 213 -9.26 -15.27 18.74
N ALA A 214 -10.04 -14.25 19.10
CA ALA A 214 -10.36 -13.14 18.20
C ALA A 214 -10.63 -11.82 18.93
N ALA A 215 -10.69 -10.73 18.18
CA ALA A 215 -11.14 -9.42 18.63
C ALA A 215 -12.30 -8.98 17.73
N VAL A 216 -13.37 -8.49 18.33
CA VAL A 216 -14.54 -7.95 17.63
C VAL A 216 -14.63 -6.46 17.97
N LEU A 217 -14.38 -5.62 16.98
CA LEU A 217 -14.29 -4.17 17.14
C LEU A 217 -15.44 -3.49 16.40
N SER A 218 -16.10 -2.53 17.04
CA SER A 218 -17.02 -1.62 16.34
C SER A 218 -16.23 -0.53 15.65
N VAL A 219 -16.49 -0.30 14.37
CA VAL A 219 -15.81 0.70 13.54
C VAL A 219 -16.83 1.59 12.83
N TRP A 220 -16.38 2.73 12.31
CA TRP A 220 -17.23 3.55 11.45
C TRP A 220 -17.63 2.78 10.20
N PRO A 221 -18.79 3.06 9.57
CA PRO A 221 -19.20 2.38 8.34
C PRO A 221 -18.12 2.41 7.25
N GLN A 222 -17.75 1.25 6.71
CA GLN A 222 -16.67 1.07 5.71
C GLN A 222 -17.21 0.70 4.31
N ARG A 223 -18.50 0.97 4.03
CA ARG A 223 -19.16 0.48 2.82
C ARG A 223 -18.59 1.07 1.52
N THR A 224 -18.17 2.33 1.55
CA THR A 224 -17.70 3.07 0.36
C THR A 224 -16.21 3.36 0.39
N LYS A 225 -15.59 3.24 1.57
CA LYS A 225 -14.20 3.62 1.83
C LYS A 225 -13.64 2.79 2.98
N LEU A 226 -12.35 2.44 2.91
CA LEU A 226 -11.64 1.80 4.00
C LEU A 226 -10.77 2.82 4.75
N THR A 227 -11.19 3.21 5.95
CA THR A 227 -10.43 4.11 6.83
C THR A 227 -9.61 3.36 7.87
N VAL A 228 -10.01 2.13 8.18
CA VAL A 228 -9.32 1.29 9.15
C VAL A 228 -8.00 0.73 8.62
N ALA A 229 -7.06 0.45 9.51
CA ALA A 229 -5.86 -0.30 9.19
C ALA A 229 -5.47 -1.24 10.33
N LEU A 230 -4.86 -2.36 9.95
CA LEU A 230 -4.32 -3.35 10.88
C LEU A 230 -2.86 -3.62 10.52
N SER A 231 -2.00 -3.66 11.53
CA SER A 231 -0.59 -3.98 11.35
C SER A 231 -0.05 -4.70 12.56
N ARG A 232 0.93 -5.59 12.36
CA ARG A 232 1.71 -6.16 13.46
C ARG A 232 2.67 -5.11 14.01
N THR A 233 3.30 -5.41 15.14
CA THR A 233 4.31 -4.52 15.74
C THR A 233 5.72 -4.91 15.27
N PRO A 234 6.55 -3.97 14.78
CA PRO A 234 6.29 -2.53 14.60
C PRO A 234 5.37 -2.22 13.41
N VAL A 235 4.64 -1.10 13.46
CA VAL A 235 3.76 -0.67 12.36
C VAL A 235 4.60 -0.24 11.17
N GLU A 236 4.59 -1.05 10.12
CA GLU A 236 5.30 -0.82 8.86
C GLU A 236 4.64 -1.60 7.72
N ARG A 237 4.97 -1.25 6.47
CA ARG A 237 4.34 -1.80 5.28
C ARG A 237 4.45 -3.32 5.16
N GLN A 238 5.54 -3.90 5.64
CA GLN A 238 5.79 -5.34 5.64
C GLN A 238 4.94 -6.08 6.66
N ASN A 239 4.41 -5.36 7.65
CA ASN A 239 3.66 -5.92 8.77
C ASN A 239 2.14 -5.67 8.64
N VAL A 240 1.66 -5.31 7.45
CA VAL A 240 0.22 -5.10 7.20
C VAL A 240 -0.54 -6.40 7.38
N ILE A 241 -1.70 -6.32 8.03
CA ILE A 241 -2.64 -7.43 8.14
C ILE A 241 -3.75 -7.22 7.13
N HIS A 242 -3.97 -8.23 6.28
CA HIS A 242 -4.99 -8.17 5.24
C HIS A 242 -6.39 -8.33 5.81
N ILE A 243 -7.29 -7.48 5.33
CA ILE A 243 -8.74 -7.51 5.62
C ILE A 243 -9.45 -8.12 4.40
N ASP A 244 -10.22 -9.18 4.65
CA ASP A 244 -11.02 -9.87 3.64
C ASP A 244 -12.09 -8.96 3.02
N GLY A 245 -12.26 -9.14 1.71
CA GLY A 245 -13.34 -8.54 0.92
C GLY A 245 -13.27 -7.02 0.82
N THR A 246 -12.05 -6.47 0.92
CA THR A 246 -11.77 -5.06 0.61
C THR A 246 -12.01 -4.75 -0.87
N SER A 247 -11.80 -5.72 -1.77
CA SER A 247 -12.16 -5.58 -3.20
C SER A 247 -13.63 -5.24 -3.42
N GLU A 248 -14.55 -5.76 -2.61
CA GLU A 248 -15.98 -5.41 -2.72
C GLU A 248 -16.30 -4.01 -2.15
N ILE A 249 -15.39 -3.41 -1.38
CA ILE A 249 -15.49 -2.00 -0.94
C ILE A 249 -15.01 -1.11 -2.08
N TYR A 250 -13.88 -1.48 -2.69
CA TYR A 250 -13.28 -0.71 -3.76
C TYR A 250 -14.04 -0.83 -5.07
N PHE A 251 -14.50 -2.02 -5.44
CA PHE A 251 -15.11 -2.32 -6.73
C PHE A 251 -16.53 -2.87 -6.52
N PRO A 252 -17.48 -2.05 -6.03
CA PRO A 252 -18.85 -2.50 -5.90
C PRO A 252 -19.39 -2.96 -7.26
N ASP A 253 -20.18 -4.03 -7.25
CA ASP A 253 -20.73 -4.68 -8.45
C ASP A 253 -19.67 -5.26 -9.42
N ASN A 254 -18.44 -5.52 -8.95
CA ASN A 254 -17.31 -5.98 -9.77
C ASN A 254 -17.00 -5.06 -10.96
N LYS A 255 -17.31 -3.77 -10.83
CA LYS A 255 -16.95 -2.78 -11.84
C LYS A 255 -15.56 -2.25 -11.54
N ASP A 256 -14.68 -2.34 -12.53
CA ASP A 256 -13.38 -1.69 -12.47
C ASP A 256 -13.55 -0.20 -12.19
N ARG A 257 -12.72 0.34 -11.31
CA ARG A 257 -12.65 1.80 -11.17
C ARG A 257 -11.95 2.38 -12.39
N PRO A 258 -12.39 3.55 -12.89
CA PRO A 258 -11.71 4.21 -13.98
C PRO A 258 -10.26 4.47 -13.58
N ALA A 259 -9.32 4.00 -14.40
CA ALA A 259 -7.92 4.33 -14.23
C ALA A 259 -7.77 5.86 -14.29
N PRO A 260 -7.08 6.47 -13.32
CA PRO A 260 -6.94 7.91 -13.29
C PRO A 260 -6.13 8.38 -14.51
N PRO A 261 -6.52 9.48 -15.17
CA PRO A 261 -5.69 10.11 -16.18
C PRO A 261 -4.32 10.48 -15.61
N LEU A 262 -3.24 10.10 -16.29
CA LEU A 262 -1.88 10.45 -15.90
C LEU A 262 -1.46 11.72 -16.65
N LEU A 263 -1.28 12.83 -15.91
CA LEU A 263 -0.89 14.13 -16.44
C LEU A 263 0.57 14.39 -16.10
N ARG A 264 1.42 14.56 -17.12
CA ARG A 264 2.86 14.77 -16.93
C ARG A 264 3.32 15.99 -17.71
N HIS A 265 3.91 16.97 -17.03
CA HIS A 265 4.32 18.24 -17.63
C HIS A 265 5.74 18.61 -17.25
N THR A 266 6.55 18.98 -18.25
CA THR A 266 7.88 19.56 -18.04
C THR A 266 7.80 21.07 -18.26
N LEU A 267 8.09 21.84 -17.22
CA LEU A 267 8.08 23.30 -17.26
C LEU A 267 9.30 23.84 -18.02
N PRO A 268 9.19 25.04 -18.63
CA PRO A 268 10.33 25.69 -19.27
C PRO A 268 11.53 25.85 -18.32
N GLY A 269 12.74 25.53 -18.79
CA GLY A 269 13.98 25.64 -18.02
C GLY A 269 14.31 24.41 -17.17
N ALA A 270 13.41 23.43 -17.05
CA ALA A 270 13.66 22.19 -16.32
C ALA A 270 14.89 21.44 -16.86
N GLU A 271 15.10 21.44 -18.17
CA GLU A 271 16.22 20.77 -18.84
C GLU A 271 17.60 21.18 -18.28
N GLN A 272 17.71 22.39 -17.73
CA GLN A 272 18.96 22.93 -17.19
C GLN A 272 19.41 22.22 -15.90
N VAL A 273 18.45 21.75 -15.09
CA VAL A 273 18.70 21.11 -13.79
C VAL A 273 18.49 19.59 -13.83
N TRP A 274 17.67 19.12 -14.78
CA TRP A 274 17.38 17.70 -14.98
C TRP A 274 18.31 17.03 -16.00
N GLY A 275 18.93 17.81 -16.91
CA GLY A 275 19.85 17.33 -17.95
C GLY A 275 19.19 16.58 -19.12
N THR A 276 17.97 16.08 -18.92
CA THR A 276 17.10 15.47 -19.94
C THR A 276 15.64 15.79 -19.59
N ASP A 277 14.71 15.59 -20.52
CA ASP A 277 13.27 15.69 -20.23
C ASP A 277 12.86 14.60 -19.22
N PRO A 278 12.49 14.98 -17.97
CA PRO A 278 12.12 14.03 -16.93
C PRO A 278 10.74 13.39 -17.15
N ALA A 279 9.83 14.06 -17.87
CA ALA A 279 8.51 13.50 -18.17
C ALA A 279 8.62 12.26 -19.07
N ALA A 280 9.52 12.30 -20.06
CA ALA A 280 9.80 11.16 -20.95
C ALA A 280 10.44 9.96 -20.23
N LYS A 281 11.06 10.17 -19.06
CA LYS A 281 11.68 9.12 -18.24
C LYS A 281 10.82 8.63 -17.08
N GLU A 282 9.65 9.24 -16.87
CA GLU A 282 8.75 8.93 -15.76
C GLU A 282 9.45 8.98 -14.40
N VAL A 283 10.19 10.07 -14.14
CA VAL A 283 10.88 10.21 -12.87
C VAL A 283 9.87 10.36 -11.73
N ASN A 284 9.78 9.36 -10.87
CA ASN A 284 8.90 9.41 -9.70
C ASN A 284 9.64 9.94 -8.48
N ALA A 285 8.88 10.44 -7.50
CA ALA A 285 9.44 10.79 -6.20
C ALA A 285 10.05 9.55 -5.52
N PRO A 286 11.20 9.68 -4.85
CA PRO A 286 11.70 8.61 -4.01
C PRO A 286 10.74 8.39 -2.84
N ALA A 287 10.53 7.13 -2.45
CA ALA A 287 9.57 6.75 -1.42
C ALA A 287 9.84 7.46 -0.09
N GLU A 288 11.11 7.72 0.22
CA GLU A 288 11.54 8.42 1.44
C GLU A 288 11.07 9.88 1.46
N ALA A 289 11.01 10.57 0.32
CA ALA A 289 10.54 11.95 0.24
C ALA A 289 9.02 12.08 0.44
N LEU A 290 8.28 11.01 0.15
CA LEU A 290 6.83 10.93 0.33
C LEU A 290 6.39 10.15 1.56
N ALA A 291 7.33 9.69 2.40
CA ALA A 291 7.02 8.76 3.49
C ALA A 291 5.96 9.29 4.48
N GLU A 292 5.92 10.60 4.71
CA GLU A 292 4.91 11.23 5.59
C GLU A 292 3.56 11.49 4.89
N TYR A 293 3.49 11.35 3.57
CA TYR A 293 2.28 11.58 2.75
C TYR A 293 1.64 10.29 2.27
N ILE A 294 2.35 9.17 2.41
CA ILE A 294 1.90 7.85 2.03
C ILE A 294 1.46 7.12 3.30
N ASP A 295 0.28 6.52 3.25
CA ASP A 295 -0.18 5.63 4.30
C ASP A 295 0.52 4.26 4.15
N PRO A 296 1.38 3.85 5.11
CA PRO A 296 2.19 2.65 4.96
C PRO A 296 1.36 1.37 5.11
N VAL A 297 0.18 1.42 5.74
CA VAL A 297 -0.56 0.22 6.17
C VAL A 297 -2.03 0.17 5.80
N GLY A 298 -2.61 1.26 5.32
CA GLY A 298 -3.95 1.23 4.75
C GLY A 298 -3.96 0.61 3.36
N ALA A 299 -5.04 -0.09 3.05
CA ALA A 299 -5.39 -0.38 1.67
C ALA A 299 -6.17 0.81 1.10
N HIS A 300 -5.85 1.21 -0.12
CA HIS A 300 -6.42 2.39 -0.77
C HIS A 300 -6.70 2.09 -2.23
N THR A 301 -7.64 2.84 -2.79
CA THR A 301 -7.88 2.90 -4.23
C THR A 301 -7.90 4.36 -4.70
N HIS A 302 -8.49 4.64 -5.85
CA HIS A 302 -8.65 5.99 -6.43
C HIS A 302 -10.10 6.19 -6.86
N ASN A 303 -10.55 7.44 -7.02
CA ASN A 303 -11.87 7.76 -7.57
C ASN A 303 -11.81 8.07 -9.09
N GLY A 304 -10.63 7.93 -9.71
CA GLY A 304 -10.40 8.26 -11.12
C GLY A 304 -10.04 9.72 -11.37
N SER A 305 -9.84 10.53 -10.31
CA SER A 305 -9.30 11.88 -10.46
C SER A 305 -7.91 11.84 -11.10
N PRO A 306 -7.53 12.88 -11.87
CA PRO A 306 -6.21 12.93 -12.48
C PRO A 306 -5.07 12.80 -11.46
N LEU A 307 -4.02 12.08 -11.86
CA LEU A 307 -2.74 12.08 -11.17
C LEU A 307 -1.75 12.97 -11.95
N LEU A 308 -1.16 13.92 -11.26
CA LEU A 308 -0.32 14.98 -11.83
C LEU A 308 1.14 14.81 -11.41
N TRP A 309 2.03 14.89 -12.40
CA TRP A 309 3.45 15.10 -12.24
C TRP A 309 3.88 16.38 -12.96
N VAL A 310 4.51 17.32 -12.24
CA VAL A 310 5.11 18.52 -12.85
C VAL A 310 6.59 18.57 -12.51
N TYR A 311 7.41 18.71 -13.54
CA TYR A 311 8.85 18.82 -13.43
C TYR A 311 9.29 20.23 -13.77
N GLY A 312 10.14 20.83 -12.93
CA GLY A 312 10.58 22.21 -13.14
C GLY A 312 11.99 22.47 -12.63
N ALA A 313 12.41 23.71 -12.84
CA ALA A 313 13.53 24.33 -12.15
C ALA A 313 13.00 25.51 -11.33
N THR A 314 13.41 25.61 -10.08
CA THR A 314 13.13 26.81 -9.28
C THR A 314 14.08 27.94 -9.67
N PRO A 315 13.75 29.21 -9.36
CA PRO A 315 14.62 30.36 -9.64
C PRO A 315 16.05 30.23 -9.10
N ASP A 316 16.25 29.53 -7.99
CA ASP A 316 17.57 29.26 -7.41
C ASP A 316 18.30 28.04 -8.01
N GLY A 317 17.74 27.39 -9.03
CA GLY A 317 18.34 26.27 -9.72
C GLY A 317 18.18 24.90 -9.05
N ARG A 318 17.27 24.76 -8.07
CA ARG A 318 16.86 23.43 -7.58
C ARG A 318 15.95 22.74 -8.59
N ARG A 319 15.98 21.41 -8.57
CA ARG A 319 14.99 20.57 -9.26
C ARG A 319 13.69 20.64 -8.49
N LEU A 320 12.60 20.92 -9.22
CA LEU A 320 11.23 20.84 -8.73
C LEU A 320 10.58 19.59 -9.29
N LEU A 321 10.02 18.76 -8.42
CA LEU A 321 9.11 17.68 -8.76
C LEU A 321 7.82 17.88 -7.97
N VAL A 322 6.68 17.90 -8.64
CA VAL A 322 5.37 17.92 -8.00
C VAL A 322 4.67 16.64 -8.35
N GLU A 323 4.08 16.00 -7.35
CA GLU A 323 3.34 14.75 -7.50
C GLU A 323 2.03 14.82 -6.73
N THR A 324 0.96 14.23 -7.29
CA THR A 324 -0.29 14.04 -6.54
C THR A 324 -0.39 12.66 -5.94
N VAL A 325 -0.81 12.60 -4.68
CA VAL A 325 -1.22 11.37 -4.00
C VAL A 325 -2.72 11.45 -3.73
N GLN A 326 -3.46 10.41 -4.13
CA GLN A 326 -4.90 10.29 -3.87
C GLN A 326 -5.22 8.95 -3.22
N TYR A 327 -6.10 8.98 -2.22
CA TYR A 327 -6.71 7.78 -1.64
C TYR A 327 -8.22 7.87 -1.73
N ASP A 328 -8.82 6.82 -2.28
CA ASP A 328 -10.26 6.64 -2.41
C ASP A 328 -10.94 7.86 -3.07
N ASP A 329 -11.91 8.45 -2.38
CA ASP A 329 -12.63 9.66 -2.77
C ASP A 329 -12.08 10.94 -2.13
N ASP A 330 -10.94 10.87 -1.43
CA ASP A 330 -10.31 12.07 -0.88
C ASP A 330 -9.79 13.01 -1.99
N PRO A 331 -9.74 14.33 -1.72
CA PRO A 331 -9.06 15.27 -2.60
C PRO A 331 -7.61 14.83 -2.87
N SER A 332 -7.18 14.92 -4.13
CA SER A 332 -5.78 14.66 -4.49
C SER A 332 -4.87 15.65 -3.77
N ARG A 333 -3.93 15.14 -2.97
CA ARG A 333 -2.91 15.96 -2.31
C ARG A 333 -1.78 16.24 -3.29
N VAL A 334 -1.54 17.50 -3.61
CA VAL A 334 -0.45 17.96 -4.46
C VAL A 334 0.75 18.25 -3.57
N ILE A 335 1.88 17.61 -3.83
CA ILE A 335 3.08 17.69 -2.99
C ILE A 335 4.23 18.21 -3.85
N ALA A 336 4.84 19.32 -3.44
CA ALA A 336 6.05 19.84 -4.06
C ALA A 336 7.29 19.29 -3.35
N LEU A 337 8.20 18.78 -4.15
CA LEU A 337 9.49 18.24 -3.75
C LEU A 337 10.59 19.09 -4.38
N LEU A 338 11.58 19.49 -3.58
CA LEU A 338 12.77 20.19 -4.06
C LEU A 338 14.02 19.36 -3.82
N ALA A 339 14.96 19.43 -4.76
CA ALA A 339 16.28 18.83 -4.61
C ALA A 339 17.35 19.69 -5.28
N HIS A 340 18.49 19.86 -4.61
CA HIS A 340 19.70 20.25 -5.31
C HIS A 340 20.18 19.09 -6.19
N LYS A 341 20.96 19.39 -7.24
CA LYS A 341 21.34 18.47 -8.32
C LYS A 341 21.61 17.01 -7.92
N TYR A 342 22.40 16.78 -6.86
CA TYR A 342 22.77 15.44 -6.38
C TYR A 342 22.24 15.12 -4.99
N LEU A 343 21.46 16.03 -4.40
CA LEU A 343 20.82 15.78 -3.11
C LEU A 343 19.49 15.04 -3.31
N PRO A 344 19.03 14.29 -2.29
CA PRO A 344 17.69 13.72 -2.28
C PRO A 344 16.61 14.79 -2.42
N PHE A 345 15.43 14.37 -2.87
CA PHE A 345 14.22 15.18 -2.81
C PHE A 345 13.73 15.31 -1.36
N GLU A 346 13.27 16.50 -1.02
CA GLU A 346 12.59 16.80 0.23
C GLU A 346 11.23 17.41 -0.07
N ALA A 347 10.19 17.00 0.65
CA ALA A 347 8.88 17.63 0.55
C ALA A 347 8.89 18.98 1.24
N VAL A 348 8.55 20.03 0.48
CA VAL A 348 8.67 21.42 0.93
C VAL A 348 7.34 22.14 1.09
N ALA A 349 6.31 21.70 0.39
CA ALA A 349 4.98 22.28 0.43
C ALA A 349 3.93 21.29 -0.08
N SER A 350 2.69 21.49 0.32
CA SER A 350 1.56 20.69 -0.14
C SER A 350 0.26 21.48 -0.17
N THR A 351 -0.71 21.00 -0.95
CA THR A 351 -2.07 21.52 -1.03
C THR A 351 -3.01 20.40 -1.47
N THR A 352 -4.30 20.69 -1.66
CA THR A 352 -5.27 19.79 -2.29
C THR A 352 -5.70 20.33 -3.64
N ALA A 353 -5.81 19.46 -4.64
CA ALA A 353 -6.38 19.81 -5.93
C ALA A 353 -7.92 19.83 -5.88
N ASP A 354 -8.52 20.84 -6.50
CA ASP A 354 -9.95 20.88 -6.80
C ASP A 354 -10.14 20.75 -8.32
N TRP A 355 -10.29 19.51 -8.79
CA TRP A 355 -10.45 19.21 -10.22
C TRP A 355 -11.75 19.75 -10.84
N SER A 356 -12.66 20.30 -10.03
CA SER A 356 -13.86 20.99 -10.52
C SER A 356 -13.66 22.50 -10.72
N ALA A 357 -12.59 23.07 -10.15
CA ALA A 357 -12.28 24.48 -10.28
C ALA A 357 -11.63 24.80 -11.64
N PRO A 358 -11.80 26.04 -12.15
CA PRO A 358 -11.07 26.51 -13.33
C PRO A 358 -9.55 26.42 -13.18
N LEU A 359 -9.03 26.54 -11.96
CA LEU A 359 -7.61 26.36 -11.64
C LEU A 359 -7.44 25.31 -10.53
N PRO A 360 -7.35 24.01 -10.89
CA PRO A 360 -7.33 22.92 -9.92
C PRO A 360 -6.18 22.94 -8.94
N VAL A 361 -4.99 23.33 -9.37
CA VAL A 361 -3.79 23.31 -8.55
C VAL A 361 -3.24 24.72 -8.37
N ARG A 362 -3.03 25.09 -7.11
CA ARG A 362 -2.33 26.31 -6.67
C ARG A 362 -1.48 25.98 -5.45
N LEU A 363 -0.17 26.04 -5.60
CA LEU A 363 0.78 25.67 -4.54
C LEU A 363 1.92 26.68 -4.47
N ARG A 364 1.97 27.46 -3.39
CA ARG A 364 3.07 28.37 -3.11
C ARG A 364 4.28 27.58 -2.61
N LEU A 365 5.42 27.76 -3.26
CA LEU A 365 6.68 27.17 -2.83
C LEU A 365 7.32 28.04 -1.74
N PRO A 366 8.12 27.47 -0.82
CA PRO A 366 8.83 28.26 0.17
C PRO A 366 9.96 29.08 -0.46
N ASP A 367 10.62 29.90 0.36
CA ASP A 367 11.81 30.69 -0.01
C ASP A 367 11.62 31.57 -1.27
N ASP A 368 10.41 32.08 -1.49
CA ASP A 368 10.05 32.89 -2.66
C ASP A 368 10.34 32.20 -4.02
N GLN A 369 10.34 30.87 -4.06
CA GLN A 369 10.60 30.11 -5.29
C GLN A 369 9.45 30.11 -6.29
N GLY A 370 8.32 30.75 -5.95
CA GLY A 370 7.21 30.96 -6.85
C GLY A 370 5.92 30.28 -6.41
N VAL A 371 4.94 30.31 -7.32
CA VAL A 371 3.65 29.64 -7.15
C VAL A 371 3.46 28.69 -8.32
N LEU A 372 3.41 27.40 -8.03
CA LEU A 372 3.04 26.40 -9.01
C LEU A 372 1.54 26.44 -9.23
N VAL A 373 1.12 26.48 -10.48
CA VAL A 373 -0.28 26.35 -10.87
C VAL A 373 -0.44 25.32 -11.98
N ALA A 374 -1.59 24.62 -12.00
CA ALA A 374 -1.92 23.69 -13.08
C ALA A 374 -3.42 23.65 -13.37
N ALA A 375 -3.76 23.65 -14.67
CA ALA A 375 -5.08 23.46 -15.25
C ALA A 375 -4.94 22.78 -16.61
N GLU A 376 -5.19 21.47 -16.66
CA GLU A 376 -5.01 20.65 -17.86
C GLU A 376 -5.78 21.20 -19.07
N GLY A 377 -5.14 21.22 -20.24
CA GLY A 377 -5.74 21.69 -21.49
C GLY A 377 -5.90 23.21 -21.62
N SER A 378 -5.64 23.98 -20.56
CA SER A 378 -5.86 25.43 -20.52
C SER A 378 -4.59 26.22 -20.84
N ALA A 379 -4.77 27.41 -21.42
CA ALA A 379 -3.73 28.43 -21.49
C ALA A 379 -3.72 29.25 -20.19
N LEU A 380 -2.53 29.56 -19.70
CA LEU A 380 -2.29 30.21 -18.43
C LEU A 380 -1.61 31.54 -18.66
N SER A 381 -2.09 32.57 -17.97
CA SER A 381 -1.41 33.86 -17.88
C SER A 381 -1.49 34.38 -16.45
N TYR A 382 -0.57 35.24 -16.05
CA TYR A 382 -0.53 35.79 -14.69
C TYR A 382 -0.33 37.29 -14.70
N ARG A 383 -0.62 37.95 -13.58
CA ARG A 383 -0.27 39.36 -13.36
C ARG A 383 0.23 39.58 -11.94
N ILE A 384 0.84 40.74 -11.73
CA ILE A 384 1.35 41.20 -10.43
C ILE A 384 0.61 42.50 -10.10
N GLY A 385 -0.24 42.48 -9.08
CA GLY A 385 -1.15 43.57 -8.75
C GLY A 385 -2.02 43.96 -9.95
N ASP A 386 -2.13 45.26 -10.22
CA ASP A 386 -2.87 45.80 -11.38
C ASP A 386 -2.02 45.85 -12.67
N GLY A 387 -0.92 45.10 -12.73
CA GLY A 387 -0.03 45.03 -13.88
C GLY A 387 -0.65 44.37 -15.11
N GLN A 388 0.13 44.33 -16.20
CA GLN A 388 -0.27 43.65 -17.43
C GLN A 388 -0.25 42.13 -17.25
N TRP A 389 -1.16 41.44 -17.96
CA TRP A 389 -1.14 39.99 -18.07
C TRP A 389 0.08 39.51 -18.85
N GLN A 390 0.75 38.50 -18.33
CA GLN A 390 1.93 37.86 -18.90
C GLN A 390 1.61 36.40 -19.20
N ASP A 391 2.04 35.93 -20.38
CA ASP A 391 1.88 34.52 -20.76
C ASP A 391 2.69 33.61 -19.83
N ALA A 392 2.08 32.52 -19.39
CA ALA A 392 2.68 31.47 -18.56
C ALA A 392 2.63 30.09 -19.24
N GLY A 393 2.16 30.01 -20.49
CA GLY A 393 2.12 28.78 -21.26
C GLY A 393 0.82 27.99 -21.09
N ARG A 394 0.91 26.66 -21.06
CA ARG A 394 -0.25 25.75 -21.05
C ARG A 394 -0.08 24.65 -20.02
N ASN A 395 -1.21 24.14 -19.52
CA ASN A 395 -1.35 23.02 -18.59
C ASN A 395 -0.79 23.24 -17.18
N ALA A 396 0.47 23.69 -17.05
CA ALA A 396 1.11 23.97 -15.78
C ALA A 396 2.15 25.08 -15.93
N ALA A 397 2.37 25.85 -14.86
CA ALA A 397 3.36 26.92 -14.82
C ALA A 397 3.93 27.10 -13.41
N LEU A 398 5.20 27.52 -13.32
CA LEU A 398 5.78 28.08 -12.11
C LEU A 398 5.82 29.60 -12.25
N LEU A 399 4.93 30.27 -11.53
CA LEU A 399 4.79 31.73 -11.57
C LEU A 399 5.74 32.39 -10.57
N PRO A 400 6.13 33.67 -10.78
CA PRO A 400 6.86 34.43 -9.77
C PRO A 400 6.11 34.47 -8.43
N ALA A 401 6.85 34.52 -7.31
CA ALA A 401 6.25 34.55 -5.97
C ALA A 401 5.36 35.77 -5.71
N THR A 402 5.58 36.84 -6.50
CA THR A 402 4.82 38.10 -6.47
C THR A 402 3.56 38.08 -7.34
N ALA A 403 3.29 37.00 -8.09
CA ALA A 403 2.05 36.88 -8.86
C ALA A 403 0.84 36.94 -7.93
N THR A 404 -0.16 37.74 -8.31
CA THR A 404 -1.38 37.95 -7.51
C THR A 404 -2.59 37.22 -8.08
N ASP A 405 -2.66 37.10 -9.40
CA ASP A 405 -3.77 36.47 -10.10
C ASP A 405 -3.27 35.60 -11.25
N VAL A 406 -4.05 34.56 -11.55
CA VAL A 406 -3.89 33.71 -12.72
C VAL A 406 -5.16 33.78 -13.54
N ARG A 407 -4.99 33.96 -14.84
CA ARG A 407 -6.04 33.87 -15.83
C ARG A 407 -5.93 32.53 -16.53
N VAL A 408 -7.01 31.77 -16.47
CA VAL A 408 -7.16 30.49 -17.13
C VAL A 408 -8.05 30.68 -18.35
N THR A 409 -7.55 30.33 -19.52
CA THR A 409 -8.33 30.31 -20.77
C THR A 409 -8.49 28.87 -21.22
N ASP A 410 -9.72 28.36 -21.17
CA ASP A 410 -10.03 26.99 -21.54
C ASP A 410 -9.94 26.74 -23.06
N ALA A 411 -10.17 25.49 -23.49
CA ALA A 411 -10.11 25.11 -24.90
C ALA A 411 -11.16 25.81 -25.79
N THR A 412 -12.23 26.34 -25.20
CA THR A 412 -13.30 27.09 -25.90
C THR A 412 -12.98 28.58 -26.01
N GLY A 413 -11.91 29.04 -25.35
CA GLY A 413 -11.55 30.45 -25.25
C GLY A 413 -12.25 31.17 -24.10
N THR A 414 -12.96 30.47 -23.22
CA THR A 414 -13.57 31.07 -22.03
C THR A 414 -12.48 31.38 -21.02
N THR A 415 -12.48 32.61 -20.54
CA THR A 415 -11.45 33.12 -19.63
C THR A 415 -12.01 33.27 -18.22
N THR A 416 -11.28 32.76 -17.22
CA THR A 416 -11.57 32.94 -15.80
C THR A 416 -10.35 33.46 -15.06
N ASP A 417 -10.51 34.57 -14.32
CA ASP A 417 -9.47 35.14 -13.48
C ASP A 417 -9.61 34.59 -12.05
N VAL A 418 -8.54 33.99 -11.54
CA VAL A 418 -8.48 33.32 -10.24
C VAL A 418 -7.40 33.98 -9.37
N PRO A 419 -7.73 34.47 -8.17
CA PRO A 419 -6.72 34.98 -7.26
C PRO A 419 -5.83 33.84 -6.76
N ILE A 420 -4.53 34.11 -6.63
CA ILE A 420 -3.57 33.13 -6.11
C ILE A 420 -3.77 32.89 -4.60
N ALA A 421 -4.38 33.85 -3.90
CA ALA A 421 -4.51 33.94 -2.45
C ALA A 421 -3.15 33.95 -1.72
N SER A 422 -3.09 34.77 -0.66
CA SER A 422 -1.91 34.99 0.18
C SER A 422 -1.70 33.85 1.16
#